data_AF-A0A1W1BYB7-F1
#
_entry.id   AF-A0A1W1BYB7-F1
#
_cell.length_a   1.000
_cell.length_b   1.000
_cell.length_c   1.000
_cell.angle_alpha   90.00
_cell.angle_beta   90.00
_cell.angle_gamma   90.00
#
_symmetry.space_group_name_H-M   'P 1'
#
loop_
_entity.id
_entity.type
_entity.pdbx_description
1 polymer ?
#
loop_
_entity_poly.entity_id
_entity_poly.type
_entity_poly.pdbx_seq_one_letter_code
_entity_poly.pdbx_strand_id
1 'polypeptide(L)' 'MGFTATKKLGNAVRRNRAKRRMRALFREHSDSLKDGIYIFVAKVGLFERSYKELQHDFQKVLTRAKSFS' A
#
# COMPACT_ATOMS: atom_id res chain seq x y z
N MET A 1 2.10 5.90 10.27
CA MET A 1 2.10 4.98 9.11
C MET A 1 3.42 4.22 9.01
N GLY A 2 3.39 2.91 8.76
CA GLY A 2 4.56 2.07 8.54
C GLY A 2 4.45 1.27 7.23
N PHE A 3 5.57 1.10 6.51
CA PHE A 3 5.63 0.30 5.28
C PHE A 3 6.77 -0.69 5.38
N THR A 4 6.47 -1.98 5.29
CA THR A 4 7.47 -3.05 5.25
C THR A 4 7.47 -3.76 3.90
N ALA A 5 8.65 -4.17 3.44
CA ALA A 5 8.85 -4.90 2.20
C ALA A 5 9.77 -6.09 2.48
N THR A 6 9.26 -7.30 2.29
CA THR A 6 9.98 -8.54 2.60
C THR A 6 11.11 -8.80 1.60
N LYS A 7 12.11 -9.60 1.99
CA LYS A 7 13.21 -10.03 1.10
C LYS A 7 12.69 -10.76 -0.16
N LYS A 8 11.53 -11.43 -0.05
CA LYS A 8 10.85 -12.14 -1.16
C LYS A 8 10.45 -11.22 -2.32
N LEU A 9 10.35 -9.90 -2.11
CA LEU A 9 10.09 -8.94 -3.20
C LEU A 9 11.28 -8.76 -4.16
N GLY A 10 12.47 -9.23 -3.79
CA GLY A 10 13.68 -9.13 -4.59
C GLY A 10 14.60 -8.00 -4.15
N ASN A 11 15.33 -7.42 -5.13
CA ASN A 11 16.40 -6.46 -4.88
C ASN A 11 15.92 -5.15 -4.20
N ALA A 12 16.89 -4.34 -3.76
CA ALA A 12 16.62 -3.08 -3.07
C ALA A 12 15.75 -2.11 -3.91
N VAL A 13 15.97 -2.06 -5.23
CA VAL A 13 15.22 -1.20 -6.14
C VAL A 13 13.74 -1.59 -6.18
N ARG A 14 13.44 -2.89 -6.33
CA ARG A 14 12.07 -3.41 -6.27
C ARG A 14 11.43 -3.08 -4.92
N ARG A 15 12.09 -3.39 -3.79
CA ARG A 15 11.55 -3.08 -2.46
C ARG A 15 11.27 -1.59 -2.27
N ASN A 16 12.15 -0.71 -2.76
CA ASN A 16 11.96 0.73 -2.66
C ASN A 16 10.82 1.23 -3.57
N ARG A 17 10.69 0.69 -4.79
CA ARG A 17 9.58 1.00 -5.68
C ARG A 17 8.23 0.62 -5.06
N ALA A 18 8.13 -0.55 -4.40
CA ALA A 18 6.91 -0.96 -3.71
C ALA A 18 6.54 0.01 -2.58
N LYS A 19 7.51 0.35 -1.70
CA LYS A 19 7.29 1.34 -0.63
C LYS A 19 6.86 2.70 -1.19
N ARG A 20 7.46 3.15 -2.30
CA ARG A 20 7.10 4.42 -2.95
C ARG A 20 5.66 4.42 -3.47
N ARG A 21 5.23 3.35 -4.17
CA ARG A 21 3.84 3.23 -4.66
C ARG A 21 2.83 3.19 -3.51
N MET A 22 3.09 2.42 -2.45
CA MET A 22 2.19 2.37 -1.29
C MET A 22 2.10 3.72 -0.56
N ARG A 23 3.21 4.47 -0.44
CA ARG A 23 3.20 5.82 0.13
C ARG A 23 2.39 6.81 -0.71
N ALA A 24 2.43 6.69 -2.04
CA ALA A 24 1.61 7.51 -2.92
C ALA A 24 0.12 7.23 -2.70
N LEU A 25 -0.28 5.95 -2.74
CA LEU A 25 -1.67 5.52 -2.51
C LEU A 25 -2.19 5.97 -1.14
N PHE A 26 -1.38 5.81 -0.09
CA PHE A 26 -1.76 6.25 1.25
C PHE A 26 -1.99 7.77 1.32
N ARG A 27 -1.12 8.58 0.70
CA ARG A 27 -1.28 10.04 0.67
C ARG A 27 -2.53 10.49 -0.08
N GLU A 28 -2.94 9.76 -1.11
CA GLU A 28 -4.16 10.10 -1.86
C GLU A 28 -5.45 9.78 -1.10
N HIS A 29 -5.40 8.88 -0.11
CA HIS A 29 -6.58 8.46 0.64
C HIS A 29 -6.56 8.90 2.10
N SER A 30 -5.47 9.51 2.59
CA SER A 30 -5.28 9.81 4.02
C SER A 30 -6.44 10.58 4.63
N ASP A 31 -7.00 11.51 3.87
CA ASP A 31 -8.06 12.41 4.33
C ASP A 31 -9.41 11.70 4.52
N SER A 32 -9.55 10.51 3.93
CA SER A 32 -10.74 9.65 4.05
C SER A 32 -10.59 8.55 5.11
N LEU A 33 -9.44 8.47 5.77
CA LEU A 33 -9.14 7.43 6.75
C LEU A 33 -9.40 7.92 8.17
N LYS A 34 -9.89 7.01 9.01
CA LYS A 34 -9.95 7.21 10.46
C LYS A 34 -8.55 7.40 11.03
N ASP A 35 -8.44 8.17 12.10
CA ASP A 35 -7.21 8.28 12.87
C ASP A 35 -6.77 6.91 13.40
N GLY A 36 -5.47 6.64 13.31
CA GLY A 36 -4.93 5.38 13.79
C GLY A 36 -3.55 5.01 13.22
N ILE A 37 -3.11 3.81 13.60
CA ILE A 37 -1.80 3.28 13.20
C ILE A 37 -1.99 2.30 12.04
N TYR A 38 -1.57 2.73 10.85
CA TYR A 38 -1.60 1.90 9.64
C TYR A 38 -0.23 1.27 9.36
N ILE A 39 -0.18 -0.06 9.25
CA ILE A 39 1.01 -0.83 8.86
C ILE A 39 0.73 -1.61 7.57
N PHE A 40 1.43 -1.25 6.50
CA PHE A 40 1.30 -1.88 5.19
C PHE A 40 2.46 -2.84 4.91
N VAL A 41 2.11 -4.06 4.47
CA VAL A 41 3.08 -5.08 4.05
C VAL A 41 3.03 -5.23 2.54
N ALA A 42 4.14 -4.91 1.86
CA ALA A 42 4.23 -5.07 0.42
C ALA A 42 4.19 -6.55 0.01
N LYS A 43 3.38 -6.88 -0.99
CA LYS A 43 3.30 -8.22 -1.60
C LYS A 43 3.98 -8.25 -2.97
N VAL A 44 4.37 -9.43 -3.46
CA VAL A 44 5.10 -9.58 -4.73
C VAL A 44 4.29 -9.05 -5.94
N GLY A 45 2.97 -9.22 -5.94
CA GLY A 45 2.09 -8.75 -7.02
C GLY A 45 1.97 -7.23 -7.19
N LEU A 46 2.57 -6.42 -6.29
CA LEU A 46 2.50 -4.95 -6.33
C LEU A 46 3.27 -4.33 -7.51
N PHE A 47 4.12 -5.10 -8.18
CA PHE A 47 5.00 -4.62 -9.25
C PHE A 47 4.38 -4.71 -10.64
N GLU A 48 3.64 -5.78 -10.89
CA GLU A 48 3.11 -6.17 -12.19
C GLU A 48 1.75 -5.51 -12.45
N ARG A 49 1.05 -5.09 -11.38
CA ARG A 49 -0.23 -4.40 -11.49
C ARG A 49 -0.06 -2.94 -11.89
N SER A 50 -0.98 -2.49 -12.73
CA SER A 50 -1.18 -1.09 -13.10
C SER A 50 -1.49 -0.23 -11.86
N TYR A 51 -1.36 1.09 -11.97
CA TYR A 51 -1.68 1.98 -10.86
C TYR A 51 -3.16 1.87 -10.45
N LYS A 52 -4.06 1.81 -11.44
CA LYS A 52 -5.51 1.68 -11.24
C LYS A 52 -5.89 0.42 -10.46
N GLU A 53 -5.29 -0.72 -10.80
CA GLU A 53 -5.51 -1.97 -10.07
C GLU A 53 -5.01 -1.88 -8.63
N LEU A 54 -3.87 -1.22 -8.39
CA LEU A 54 -3.39 -1.03 -7.03
C LEU A 54 -4.28 -0.11 -6.21
N GLN A 55 -4.84 0.92 -6.82
CA GLN A 55 -5.80 1.81 -6.15
C GLN A 55 -7.05 1.03 -5.73
N HIS A 56 -7.58 0.21 -6.63
CA HIS A 56 -8.72 -0.66 -6.32
C HIS A 56 -8.41 -1.67 -5.20
N ASP A 57 -7.26 -2.34 -5.26
CA ASP A 57 -6.82 -3.25 -4.19
C ASP A 57 -6.65 -2.52 -2.85
N PHE A 58 -6.10 -1.31 -2.88
CA PHE A 58 -5.87 -0.50 -1.69
C PHE A 58 -7.20 -0.12 -1.01
N GLN A 59 -8.16 0.38 -1.78
CA GLN A 59 -9.51 0.66 -1.28
C GLN A 59 -10.18 -0.60 -0.73
N LYS A 60 -10.11 -1.71 -1.46
CA LYS A 60 -10.70 -3.00 -1.02
C LYS A 60 -10.15 -3.47 0.33
N VAL A 61 -8.85 -3.33 0.55
CA VAL A 61 -8.20 -3.70 1.83
C VAL A 61 -8.66 -2.77 2.96
N LEU A 62 -8.72 -1.47 2.72
CA LEU A 62 -9.15 -0.47 3.72
C LEU A 62 -10.64 -0.61 4.08
N THR A 63 -11.50 -0.87 3.10
CA THR A 63 -12.93 -1.17 3.32
C THR A 63 -13.07 -2.41 4.19
N ARG A 64 -12.32 -3.49 3.88
CA ARG A 64 -12.33 -4.72 4.67
C ARG A 64 -11.82 -4.50 6.10
N ALA A 65 -10.85 -3.59 6.28
CA ALA A 65 -10.34 -3.19 7.58
C ALA A 65 -11.23 -2.16 8.31
N LYS A 66 -12.34 -1.73 7.70
CA LYS A 66 -13.27 -0.71 8.22
C LYS A 66 -12.59 0.62 8.57
N SER A 67 -11.56 0.96 7.81
CA SER A 67 -10.65 2.07 8.09
C SER A 67 -11.10 3.43 7.53
N PHE A 68 -12.07 3.44 6.60
CA PHE A 68 -12.65 4.70 6.12
C PHE A 68 -13.48 5.36 7.23
N SER A 69 -13.36 6.68 7.34
CA SER A 69 -14.09 7.55 8.28
C SER A 69 -15.57 7.62 7.94
#